data_AF-A0A7S2TJF1-F1
#
_entry.id   AF-A0A7S2TJF1-F1
#
_cell.length_a   1.000
_cell.length_b   1.000
_cell.length_c   1.000
_cell.angle_alpha   90.00
_cell.angle_beta   90.00
_cell.angle_gamma   90.00
#
_symmetry.space_group_name_H-M   'P 1'
#
loop_
_entity.id
_entity.type
_entity.pdbx_description
1 polymer ?
#
loop_
_entity_poly.entity_id
_entity_poly.type
_entity_poly.pdbx_seq_one_letter_code
_entity_poly.pdbx_strand_id
1 'polypeptide(L)'
;CCLLFVVCCFLFVVFYLLSLLRSGDKKKKKKKSTFAFFGGSIEWESGPHKHDPTYSRGIRQTLFRLYSNDDKIIIRNYWQSNDSNNHSGSSSSSSITKNKKKSKKKKSKKNTNQRANIENKKKNKNKKEKKKKEKKASDREVYYDSMRESVFCLCPPGWTTWTPRIVESLMLGCIPVIIQDKHIRLPFQSEISYDTFSIRVDEEVVHQGRLKDILNTVNPSRIASLQAEGSRMAKHFDYEDPEGVYPLIVNKIAEKTKTRMMRRNN
;
A
#
# COMPACT_ATOMS: atom_id res chain seq x y z
N CYS A 1 7.12 64.99 -3.07
CA CYS A 1 6.11 64.33 -2.22
C CYS A 1 5.31 63.22 -2.93
N CYS A 2 4.73 63.44 -4.12
CA CYS A 2 3.91 62.41 -4.79
C CYS A 2 4.65 61.11 -5.15
N LEU A 3 5.90 61.19 -5.63
CA LEU A 3 6.65 59.99 -6.05
C LEU A 3 6.96 59.05 -4.87
N LEU A 4 7.27 59.61 -3.70
CA LEU A 4 7.52 58.85 -2.48
C LEU A 4 6.26 58.12 -2.00
N PHE A 5 5.10 58.76 -2.17
CA PHE A 5 3.81 58.19 -1.78
C PHE A 5 3.42 57.01 -2.68
N VAL A 6 3.67 57.12 -3.99
CA VAL A 6 3.43 56.04 -4.94
C VAL A 6 4.34 54.83 -4.68
N VAL A 7 5.62 55.07 -4.40
CA VAL A 7 6.58 54.00 -4.07
C VAL A 7 6.20 53.29 -2.76
N CYS A 8 5.81 54.04 -1.73
CA CYS A 8 5.33 53.45 -0.47
C CYS A 8 4.07 52.61 -0.65
N CYS A 9 3.08 53.08 -1.41
CA CYS A 9 1.88 52.30 -1.71
C CYS A 9 2.22 51.02 -2.48
N PHE A 10 3.12 51.09 -3.46
CA PHE A 10 3.52 49.93 -4.24
C PHE A 10 4.24 48.88 -3.38
N LEU A 11 5.18 49.32 -2.52
CA LEU A 11 5.87 48.42 -1.59
C LEU A 11 4.91 47.81 -0.57
N PHE A 12 3.93 48.56 -0.08
CA PHE A 12 2.92 48.06 0.85
C PHE A 12 2.02 47.00 0.21
N VAL A 13 1.60 47.22 -1.04
CA VAL A 13 0.81 46.25 -1.81
C VAL A 13 1.63 44.98 -2.09
N VAL A 14 2.91 45.13 -2.45
CA VAL A 14 3.83 43.99 -2.64
C VAL A 14 4.04 43.22 -1.33
N PHE A 15 4.26 43.90 -0.21
CA PHE A 15 4.39 43.25 1.10
C PHE A 15 3.09 42.55 1.52
N TYR A 16 1.94 43.16 1.26
CA TYR A 16 0.64 42.58 1.57
C TYR A 16 0.34 41.36 0.68
N LEU A 17 0.65 41.41 -0.61
CA LEU A 17 0.56 40.26 -1.52
C LEU A 17 1.53 39.13 -1.12
N LEU A 18 2.77 39.46 -0.74
CA LEU A 18 3.73 38.48 -0.22
C LEU A 18 3.25 37.86 1.10
N SER A 19 2.61 38.65 1.97
CA SER A 19 2.00 38.18 3.22
C SER A 19 0.78 37.30 2.98
N LEU A 20 -0.05 37.61 1.97
CA LEU A 20 -1.18 36.78 1.55
C LEU A 20 -0.72 35.47 0.91
N LEU A 21 0.32 35.50 0.06
CA LEU A 21 0.95 34.29 -0.49
C LEU A 21 1.56 33.41 0.61
N ARG A 22 2.06 34.00 1.70
CA ARG A 22 2.61 33.28 2.87
C ARG A 22 1.53 32.73 3.81
N SER A 23 0.30 33.24 3.71
CA SER A 23 -0.87 32.83 4.50
C SER A 23 -1.65 31.66 3.90
N GLY A 24 -1.16 31.04 2.82
CA GLY A 24 -1.72 29.79 2.29
C GLY A 24 -1.91 28.77 3.42
N ASP A 25 -3.17 28.38 3.62
CA ASP A 25 -3.68 27.55 4.70
C ASP A 25 -2.72 26.41 5.09
N LYS A 26 -1.92 26.63 6.14
CA LYS A 26 -1.15 25.56 6.78
C LYS A 26 -2.14 24.68 7.52
N LYS A 27 -2.83 23.77 6.80
CA LYS A 27 -3.52 22.64 7.43
C LYS A 27 -2.51 22.00 8.39
N LYS A 28 -2.75 22.14 9.71
CA LYS A 28 -1.88 21.57 10.73
C LYS A 28 -1.75 20.08 10.42
N LYS A 29 -0.58 19.64 9.95
CA LYS A 29 -0.33 18.22 9.67
C LYS A 29 -0.56 17.47 10.98
N LYS A 30 -1.58 16.60 11.01
CA LYS A 30 -1.89 15.76 12.16
C LYS A 30 -0.62 14.98 12.54
N LYS A 31 -0.22 15.05 13.81
CA LYS A 31 0.97 14.32 14.29
C LYS A 31 0.73 12.83 14.07
N LYS A 32 1.67 12.15 13.41
CA LYS A 32 1.63 10.71 13.19
C LYS A 32 1.72 10.00 14.54
N SER A 33 0.77 9.12 14.83
CA SER A 33 0.62 8.42 16.11
C SER A 33 1.22 7.01 16.10
N THR A 34 1.39 6.41 14.92
CA THR A 34 1.94 5.06 14.75
C THR A 34 3.41 5.14 14.33
N PHE A 35 4.26 4.32 14.93
CA PHE A 35 5.70 4.33 14.62
C PHE A 35 5.97 3.69 13.26
N ALA A 36 5.54 2.44 13.06
CA ALA A 36 5.67 1.77 11.78
C ALA A 36 4.44 0.91 11.46
N PHE A 37 4.17 0.71 10.17
CA PHE A 37 3.03 -0.07 9.71
C PHE A 37 3.36 -0.97 8.52
N PHE A 38 2.79 -2.17 8.53
CA PHE A 38 2.69 -3.06 7.38
C PHE A 38 1.25 -3.54 7.22
N GLY A 39 0.69 -3.35 6.03
CA GLY A 39 -0.58 -3.97 5.63
C GLY A 39 -0.37 -4.82 4.37
N GLY A 40 -0.58 -6.13 4.46
CA GLY A 40 -0.33 -7.04 3.34
C GLY A 40 -0.59 -8.49 3.71
N SER A 41 -0.64 -9.37 2.70
CA SER A 41 -0.71 -10.82 2.95
C SER A 41 0.53 -11.25 3.72
N ILE A 42 0.34 -11.91 4.87
CA ILE A 42 1.44 -12.54 5.62
C ILE A 42 1.88 -13.81 4.91
N GLU A 43 0.91 -14.58 4.41
CA GLU A 43 1.10 -15.82 3.65
C GLU A 43 0.37 -15.75 2.30
N TRP A 44 0.83 -16.57 1.35
CA TRP A 44 0.28 -16.67 0.00
C TRP A 44 -0.56 -17.94 -0.13
N GLU A 45 -1.77 -17.91 0.43
CA GLU A 45 -2.64 -19.10 0.50
C GLU A 45 -3.38 -19.41 -0.83
N SER A 46 -3.44 -18.46 -1.77
CA SER A 46 -4.21 -18.63 -3.01
C SER A 46 -3.58 -17.96 -4.23
N GLY A 47 -3.55 -18.68 -5.36
CA GLY A 47 -2.93 -18.29 -6.63
C GLY A 47 -1.99 -19.37 -7.19
N PRO A 48 -1.35 -19.14 -8.36
CA PRO A 48 -0.32 -20.05 -8.90
C PRO A 48 0.93 -20.15 -8.00
N HIS A 49 1.02 -19.32 -6.95
CA HIS A 49 2.16 -19.20 -6.05
C HIS A 49 1.70 -19.51 -4.62
N LYS A 50 1.68 -20.79 -4.24
CA LYS A 50 1.28 -21.28 -2.90
C LYS A 50 2.38 -21.15 -1.84
N HIS A 51 3.57 -20.73 -2.23
CA HIS A 51 4.74 -20.64 -1.37
C HIS A 51 5.32 -19.23 -1.48
N ASP A 52 5.88 -18.73 -0.38
CA ASP A 52 6.65 -17.47 -0.42
C ASP A 52 7.81 -17.62 -1.41
N PRO A 53 8.07 -16.63 -2.27
CA PRO A 53 9.21 -16.70 -3.16
C PRO A 53 10.50 -16.91 -2.37
N THR A 54 11.39 -17.77 -2.87
CA THR A 54 12.66 -18.08 -2.17
C THR A 54 13.49 -16.83 -1.89
N TYR A 55 13.41 -15.82 -2.75
CA TYR A 55 14.12 -14.56 -2.58
C TYR A 55 13.59 -13.67 -1.45
N SER A 56 12.35 -13.89 -0.98
CA SER A 56 11.72 -13.14 0.13
C SER A 56 12.05 -13.73 1.50
N ARG A 57 12.59 -14.97 1.54
CA ARG A 57 13.08 -15.66 2.74
C ARG A 57 12.11 -15.67 3.93
N GLY A 58 10.81 -15.61 3.68
CA GLY A 58 9.80 -15.56 4.75
C GLY A 58 9.81 -14.26 5.56
N ILE A 59 10.25 -13.15 4.96
CA ILE A 59 10.39 -11.86 5.65
C ILE A 59 9.05 -11.36 6.22
N ARG A 60 7.94 -11.64 5.56
CA ARG A 60 6.59 -11.22 5.98
C ARG A 60 6.13 -11.98 7.23
N GLN A 61 6.36 -13.29 7.24
CA GLN A 61 6.10 -14.15 8.40
C GLN A 61 7.02 -13.75 9.56
N THR A 62 8.28 -13.40 9.27
CA THR A 62 9.23 -12.90 10.27
C THR A 62 8.74 -11.60 10.89
N LEU A 63 8.33 -10.62 10.09
CA LEU A 63 7.75 -9.36 10.58
C LEU A 63 6.52 -9.61 11.46
N PHE A 64 5.62 -10.50 11.03
CA PHE A 64 4.44 -10.86 11.81
C PHE A 64 4.82 -11.53 13.14
N ARG A 65 5.75 -12.49 13.13
CA ARG A 65 6.21 -13.19 14.32
C ARG A 65 6.86 -12.24 15.33
N LEU A 66 7.65 -11.27 14.87
CA LEU A 66 8.37 -10.34 15.74
C LEU A 66 7.49 -9.21 16.28
N TYR A 67 6.54 -8.71 15.48
CA TYR A 67 5.83 -7.46 15.78
C TYR A 67 4.32 -7.59 15.91
N SER A 68 3.74 -8.80 15.87
CA SER A 68 2.29 -9.00 16.04
C SER A 68 1.73 -8.49 17.38
N ASN A 69 2.56 -8.46 18.42
CA ASN A 69 2.20 -7.96 19.75
C ASN A 69 2.88 -6.63 20.10
N ASP A 70 3.52 -5.96 19.13
CA ASP A 70 4.20 -4.68 19.36
C ASP A 70 3.18 -3.53 19.45
N ASP A 71 3.39 -2.60 20.37
CA ASP A 71 2.52 -1.45 20.63
C ASP A 71 2.71 -0.32 19.60
N LYS A 72 3.86 -0.30 18.92
CA LYS A 72 4.31 0.79 18.04
C LYS A 72 4.37 0.36 16.58
N ILE A 73 4.68 -0.91 16.31
CA ILE A 73 4.75 -1.49 14.97
C ILE A 73 3.48 -2.29 14.71
N ILE A 74 2.64 -1.81 13.79
CA ILE A 74 1.36 -2.44 13.47
C ILE A 74 1.52 -3.32 12.23
N ILE A 75 1.30 -4.62 12.38
CA ILE A 75 1.28 -5.59 11.27
C ILE A 75 -0.16 -6.09 11.07
N ARG A 76 -0.72 -5.91 9.87
CA ARG A 76 -2.10 -6.32 9.54
C ARG A 76 -2.20 -7.13 8.26
N ASN A 77 -3.01 -8.17 8.31
CA ASN A 77 -3.32 -9.04 7.16
C ASN A 77 -4.64 -8.64 6.50
N TYR A 78 -4.59 -7.83 5.44
CA TYR A 78 -5.79 -7.28 4.77
C TYR A 78 -6.34 -8.15 3.63
N TRP A 79 -5.59 -9.13 3.15
CA TRP A 79 -5.88 -9.79 1.86
C TRP A 79 -6.22 -11.28 1.98
N GLN A 80 -6.24 -11.85 3.19
CA GLN A 80 -6.86 -13.15 3.39
C GLN A 80 -8.38 -13.01 3.37
N SER A 81 -9.02 -13.74 2.45
CA SER A 81 -10.44 -14.00 2.52
C SER A 81 -10.74 -14.76 3.82
N ASN A 82 -11.42 -14.11 4.77
CA ASN A 82 -12.08 -14.81 5.87
C ASN A 82 -13.11 -15.79 5.31
N ASP A 83 -12.66 -16.99 4.96
CA ASP A 83 -13.47 -18.20 5.08
C ASP A 83 -13.21 -18.90 6.44
N SER A 84 -12.28 -18.38 7.27
CA SER A 84 -12.00 -18.84 8.63
C SER A 84 -12.67 -17.95 9.68
N ASN A 85 -14.00 -18.06 9.80
CA ASN A 85 -14.60 -17.95 11.13
C ASN A 85 -14.39 -19.31 11.83
N ASN A 86 -13.79 -19.29 13.02
CA ASN A 86 -13.61 -20.38 13.97
C ASN A 86 -12.61 -21.48 13.56
N HIS A 87 -11.51 -21.62 14.32
CA HIS A 87 -11.22 -22.87 15.03
C HIS A 87 -10.14 -22.64 16.10
N SER A 88 -10.60 -22.33 17.31
CA SER A 88 -10.07 -22.93 18.52
C SER A 88 -10.44 -24.42 18.53
N GLY A 89 -9.44 -25.29 18.67
CA GLY A 89 -9.60 -26.58 19.36
C GLY A 89 -10.25 -27.75 18.60
N SER A 90 -9.71 -28.93 18.92
CA SER A 90 -10.29 -30.28 18.88
C SER A 90 -10.57 -30.94 17.53
N SER A 91 -9.64 -31.84 17.19
CA SER A 91 -9.85 -33.22 16.76
C SER A 91 -11.22 -33.83 17.05
N SER A 92 -11.80 -34.52 16.05
CA SER A 92 -12.19 -35.93 16.18
C SER A 92 -12.85 -36.48 14.90
N SER A 93 -12.41 -37.68 14.56
CA SER A 93 -12.89 -38.61 13.54
C SER A 93 -14.39 -38.93 13.65
N SER A 94 -15.04 -39.24 12.51
CA SER A 94 -15.84 -40.48 12.36
C SER A 94 -16.60 -40.55 11.03
N SER A 95 -16.59 -41.75 10.48
CA SER A 95 -17.21 -42.25 9.25
C SER A 95 -18.74 -42.29 9.34
N ILE A 96 -19.46 -42.01 8.25
CA ILE A 96 -20.85 -42.49 8.08
C ILE A 96 -21.12 -43.00 6.65
N THR A 97 -21.69 -44.19 6.64
CA THR A 97 -22.14 -45.04 5.54
C THR A 97 -23.44 -44.56 4.87
N LYS A 98 -23.67 -45.12 3.67
CA LYS A 98 -24.79 -44.92 2.74
C LYS A 98 -26.16 -45.23 3.37
N ASN A 99 -27.22 -44.51 2.97
CA ASN A 99 -28.35 -45.17 2.28
C ASN A 99 -29.38 -44.22 1.62
N LYS A 100 -29.95 -44.73 0.51
CA LYS A 100 -30.96 -44.14 -0.39
C LYS A 100 -32.34 -44.76 -0.14
N LYS A 101 -33.38 -44.09 -0.70
CA LYS A 101 -34.79 -44.50 -1.00
C LYS A 101 -35.80 -43.92 0.01
N LYS A 102 -36.95 -43.30 -0.35
CA LYS A 102 -37.92 -43.59 -1.42
C LYS A 102 -38.79 -42.36 -1.79
N SER A 103 -39.04 -42.25 -3.09
CA SER A 103 -40.10 -41.66 -3.94
C SER A 103 -41.42 -41.01 -3.43
N LYS A 104 -41.72 -39.86 -4.07
CA LYS A 104 -42.97 -39.44 -4.80
C LYS A 104 -44.31 -39.26 -4.04
N LYS A 105 -44.55 -38.03 -3.56
CA LYS A 105 -45.85 -37.30 -3.56
C LYS A 105 -45.54 -35.79 -3.76
N LYS A 106 -46.46 -35.00 -4.32
CA LYS A 106 -46.37 -33.55 -4.66
C LYS A 106 -45.72 -33.26 -6.03
N LYS A 107 -46.52 -33.14 -7.11
CA LYS A 107 -46.07 -32.67 -8.44
C LYS A 107 -46.73 -31.38 -8.97
N SER A 108 -47.73 -30.78 -8.30
CA SER A 108 -48.21 -29.42 -8.64
C SER A 108 -47.85 -28.33 -7.59
N LYS A 109 -47.57 -28.69 -6.33
CA LYS A 109 -47.01 -27.78 -5.28
C LYS A 109 -45.47 -27.73 -5.25
N LYS A 110 -44.78 -28.37 -6.21
CA LYS A 110 -43.30 -28.45 -6.27
C LYS A 110 -42.63 -27.31 -7.05
N ASN A 111 -43.31 -26.72 -8.05
CA ASN A 111 -42.70 -25.74 -8.95
C ASN A 111 -42.63 -24.31 -8.35
N THR A 112 -43.64 -23.88 -7.59
CA THR A 112 -43.63 -22.58 -6.90
C THR A 112 -42.63 -22.54 -5.75
N ASN A 113 -42.54 -23.62 -4.96
CA ASN A 113 -41.54 -23.74 -3.88
C ASN A 113 -40.10 -23.85 -4.40
N GLN A 114 -39.87 -24.41 -5.60
CA GLN A 114 -38.55 -24.41 -6.22
C GLN A 114 -38.15 -23.02 -6.75
N ARG A 115 -39.06 -22.30 -7.42
CA ARG A 115 -38.79 -20.92 -7.88
C ARG A 115 -38.54 -19.97 -6.71
N ALA A 116 -39.38 -20.01 -5.66
CA ALA A 116 -39.18 -19.22 -4.45
C ALA A 116 -37.86 -19.54 -3.72
N ASN A 117 -37.45 -20.82 -3.66
CA ASN A 117 -36.16 -21.21 -3.11
C ASN A 117 -34.97 -20.75 -3.95
N ILE A 118 -35.07 -20.78 -5.27
CA ILE A 118 -34.01 -20.28 -6.17
C ILE A 118 -33.90 -18.76 -6.03
N GLU A 119 -35.01 -18.05 -5.95
CA GLU A 119 -35.04 -16.60 -5.81
C GLU A 119 -34.51 -16.15 -4.44
N ASN A 120 -34.87 -16.84 -3.36
CA ASN A 120 -34.31 -16.62 -2.02
C ASN A 120 -32.81 -16.93 -1.96
N LYS A 121 -32.34 -17.99 -2.63
CA LYS A 121 -30.90 -18.29 -2.75
C LYS A 121 -30.15 -17.20 -3.53
N LYS A 122 -30.73 -16.70 -4.63
CA LYS A 122 -30.16 -15.59 -5.41
C LYS A 122 -30.12 -14.29 -4.60
N LYS A 123 -31.22 -13.93 -3.90
CA LYS A 123 -31.28 -12.77 -3.01
C LYS A 123 -30.23 -12.86 -1.88
N ASN A 124 -30.07 -14.03 -1.27
CA ASN A 124 -29.06 -14.25 -0.24
C ASN A 124 -27.63 -14.19 -0.77
N LYS A 125 -27.38 -14.70 -1.99
CA LYS A 125 -26.06 -14.59 -2.65
C LYS A 125 -25.72 -13.13 -2.96
N ASN A 126 -26.64 -12.39 -3.55
CA ASN A 126 -26.47 -10.96 -3.85
C ASN A 126 -26.25 -10.14 -2.57
N LYS A 127 -26.97 -10.45 -1.47
CA LYS A 127 -26.78 -9.80 -0.17
C LYS A 127 -25.42 -10.10 0.44
N LYS A 128 -24.90 -11.34 0.31
CA LYS A 128 -23.55 -11.72 0.74
C LYS A 128 -22.47 -11.03 -0.09
N GLU A 129 -22.65 -10.95 -1.40
CA GLU A 129 -21.72 -10.25 -2.31
C GLU A 129 -21.67 -8.75 -2.03
N LYS A 130 -22.83 -8.12 -1.79
CA LYS A 130 -22.90 -6.70 -1.40
C LYS A 130 -22.16 -6.44 -0.09
N LYS A 131 -22.41 -7.25 0.96
CA LYS A 131 -21.69 -7.16 2.24
C LYS A 131 -20.19 -7.39 2.11
N LYS A 132 -19.75 -8.33 1.25
CA LYS A 132 -18.32 -8.55 0.97
C LYS A 132 -17.68 -7.33 0.29
N LYS A 133 -18.38 -6.65 -0.61
CA LYS A 133 -17.90 -5.41 -1.26
C LYS A 133 -17.78 -4.25 -0.26
N GLU A 134 -18.80 -4.06 0.58
CA GLU A 134 -18.80 -3.03 1.63
C GLU A 134 -17.66 -3.24 2.63
N LYS A 135 -17.46 -4.48 3.11
CA LYS A 135 -16.32 -4.80 3.99
C LYS A 135 -14.97 -4.49 3.35
N LYS A 136 -14.76 -4.88 2.08
CA LYS A 136 -13.51 -4.59 1.36
C LYS A 136 -13.25 -3.09 1.19
N ALA A 137 -14.30 -2.29 0.99
CA ALA A 137 -14.16 -0.83 0.92
C ALA A 137 -13.72 -0.25 2.28
N SER A 138 -14.32 -0.71 3.37
CA SER A 138 -13.92 -0.34 4.73
C SER A 138 -12.49 -0.77 5.06
N ASP A 139 -12.10 -2.00 4.72
CA ASP A 139 -10.73 -2.50 4.93
C ASP A 139 -9.69 -1.64 4.20
N ARG A 140 -10.01 -1.18 2.98
CA ARG A 140 -9.16 -0.27 2.19
C ARG A 140 -9.01 1.10 2.84
N GLU A 141 -10.11 1.67 3.34
CA GLU A 141 -10.09 2.96 4.04
C GLU A 141 -9.20 2.88 5.28
N VAL A 142 -9.40 1.85 6.10
CA VAL A 142 -8.59 1.59 7.31
C VAL A 142 -7.12 1.36 6.96
N TYR A 143 -6.80 0.70 5.85
CA TYR A 143 -5.43 0.53 5.37
C TYR A 143 -4.76 1.88 5.10
N TYR A 144 -5.40 2.75 4.32
CA TYR A 144 -4.82 4.05 4.00
C TYR A 144 -4.76 4.98 5.20
N ASP A 145 -5.74 4.94 6.12
CA ASP A 145 -5.67 5.69 7.37
C ASP A 145 -4.50 5.23 8.24
N SER A 146 -4.30 3.91 8.36
CA SER A 146 -3.16 3.36 9.08
C SER A 146 -1.82 3.84 8.50
N MET A 147 -1.71 3.92 7.17
CA MET A 147 -0.54 4.50 6.51
C MET A 147 -0.37 5.99 6.79
N ARG A 148 -1.45 6.78 6.69
CA ARG A 148 -1.42 8.24 6.97
C ARG A 148 -0.94 8.52 8.39
N GLU A 149 -1.37 7.71 9.36
CA GLU A 149 -1.04 7.86 10.77
C GLU A 149 0.34 7.31 11.15
N SER A 150 1.01 6.58 10.23
CA SER A 150 2.31 5.95 10.47
C SER A 150 3.49 6.79 10.00
N VAL A 151 4.57 6.82 10.80
CA VAL A 151 5.85 7.45 10.42
C VAL A 151 6.53 6.63 9.33
N PHE A 152 6.66 5.32 9.54
CA PHE A 152 7.32 4.39 8.63
C PHE A 152 6.34 3.38 8.04
N CYS A 153 6.45 3.11 6.74
CA CYS A 153 5.68 2.08 6.04
C CYS A 153 6.62 0.98 5.58
N LEU A 154 6.51 -0.19 6.21
CA LEU A 154 7.35 -1.33 5.89
C LEU A 154 6.98 -1.87 4.51
N CYS A 155 7.98 -2.01 3.65
CA CYS A 155 7.87 -2.43 2.27
C CYS A 155 8.72 -3.68 2.03
N PRO A 156 8.39 -4.84 2.63
CA PRO A 156 9.01 -6.10 2.24
C PRO A 156 8.61 -6.49 0.82
N PRO A 157 9.44 -7.30 0.13
CA PRO A 157 9.15 -7.84 -1.19
C PRO A 157 7.77 -8.50 -1.26
N GLY A 158 7.19 -8.49 -2.46
CA GLY A 158 5.97 -9.23 -2.77
C GLY A 158 6.28 -10.43 -3.63
N TRP A 159 5.38 -10.69 -4.59
CA TRP A 159 5.69 -11.58 -5.72
C TRP A 159 6.72 -10.96 -6.67
N THR A 160 6.81 -9.63 -6.66
CA THR A 160 7.83 -8.84 -7.34
C THR A 160 8.82 -8.26 -6.33
N THR A 161 10.04 -8.01 -6.79
CA THR A 161 11.13 -7.40 -6.00
C THR A 161 10.80 -6.01 -5.46
N TRP A 162 9.85 -5.31 -6.09
CA TRP A 162 9.34 -4.03 -5.66
C TRP A 162 7.83 -4.13 -5.42
N THR A 163 7.28 -3.21 -4.62
CA THR A 163 5.85 -3.20 -4.27
C THR A 163 5.24 -1.83 -4.54
N PRO A 164 3.97 -1.76 -4.99
CA PRO A 164 3.25 -0.49 -5.10
C PRO A 164 3.19 0.27 -3.77
N ARG A 165 3.35 -0.43 -2.64
CA ARG A 165 3.39 0.17 -1.30
C ARG A 165 4.43 1.28 -1.17
N ILE A 166 5.55 1.21 -1.92
CA ILE A 166 6.55 2.29 -1.93
C ILE A 166 5.88 3.59 -2.36
N VAL A 167 5.19 3.59 -3.50
CA VAL A 167 4.49 4.79 -4.02
C VAL A 167 3.34 5.21 -3.11
N GLU A 168 2.52 4.27 -2.65
CA GLU A 168 1.40 4.55 -1.73
C GLU A 168 1.88 5.25 -0.45
N SER A 169 3.01 4.81 0.10
CA SER A 169 3.59 5.41 1.31
C SER A 169 4.04 6.85 1.07
N LEU A 170 4.66 7.15 -0.09
CA LEU A 170 5.04 8.52 -0.46
C LEU A 170 3.82 9.44 -0.55
N MET A 171 2.75 8.99 -1.23
CA MET A 171 1.52 9.78 -1.40
C MET A 171 0.84 10.10 -0.05
N LEU A 172 1.00 9.24 0.95
CA LEU A 172 0.42 9.39 2.28
C LEU A 172 1.40 9.97 3.32
N GLY A 173 2.58 10.42 2.86
CA GLY A 173 3.65 10.98 3.70
C GLY A 173 4.20 10.00 4.73
N CYS A 174 4.05 8.70 4.50
CA CYS A 174 4.62 7.62 5.29
C CYS A 174 5.97 7.24 4.69
N ILE A 175 7.06 7.25 5.46
CA ILE A 175 8.40 6.99 4.93
C ILE A 175 8.49 5.52 4.52
N PRO A 176 8.75 5.19 3.25
CA PRO A 176 8.96 3.80 2.84
C PRO A 176 10.22 3.23 3.51
N VAL A 177 10.06 2.11 4.20
CA VAL A 177 11.16 1.28 4.69
C VAL A 177 11.26 0.06 3.78
N ILE A 178 12.16 0.12 2.81
CA ILE A 178 12.34 -0.90 1.79
C ILE A 178 13.18 -2.02 2.40
N ILE A 179 12.51 -3.13 2.72
CA ILE A 179 13.14 -4.30 3.33
C ILE A 179 13.47 -5.25 2.20
N GLN A 180 14.72 -5.29 1.76
CA GLN A 180 15.18 -6.15 0.66
C GLN A 180 16.70 -6.22 0.66
N ASP A 181 17.25 -7.32 0.17
CA ASP A 181 18.70 -7.45 0.03
C ASP A 181 19.32 -6.40 -0.89
N LYS A 182 20.50 -5.89 -0.54
CA LYS A 182 21.24 -4.85 -1.29
C LYS A 182 21.43 -5.09 -2.80
N HIS A 183 21.47 -6.34 -3.26
CA HIS A 183 21.70 -6.66 -4.67
C HIS A 183 20.44 -6.53 -5.55
N ILE A 184 19.26 -6.43 -4.93
CA ILE A 184 17.99 -6.24 -5.64
C ILE A 184 17.91 -4.78 -6.15
N ARG A 185 17.65 -4.61 -7.44
CA ARG A 185 17.50 -3.31 -8.09
C ARG A 185 16.05 -2.85 -8.02
N LEU A 186 15.84 -1.58 -7.64
CA LEU A 186 14.53 -0.93 -7.72
C LEU A 186 14.29 -0.40 -9.15
N PRO A 187 13.02 -0.23 -9.56
CA PRO A 187 12.68 0.37 -10.85
C PRO A 187 13.36 1.74 -11.01
N PHE A 188 14.05 1.96 -12.12
CA PHE A 188 14.72 3.24 -12.43
C PHE A 188 15.69 3.71 -11.34
N GLN A 189 16.32 2.81 -10.58
CA GLN A 189 17.25 3.17 -9.50
C GLN A 189 18.48 3.97 -9.99
N SER A 190 18.80 3.94 -11.29
CA SER A 190 19.82 4.81 -11.90
C SER A 190 19.39 6.28 -12.03
N GLU A 191 18.09 6.54 -12.07
CA GLU A 191 17.50 7.88 -12.21
C GLU A 191 16.89 8.37 -10.91
N ILE A 192 16.34 7.45 -10.11
CA ILE A 192 15.62 7.74 -8.87
C ILE A 192 16.53 7.41 -7.69
N SER A 193 16.91 8.45 -6.96
CA SER A 193 17.70 8.32 -5.74
C SER A 193 16.80 7.94 -4.56
N TYR A 194 16.46 6.65 -4.43
CA TYR A 194 15.55 6.16 -3.38
C TYR A 194 15.98 6.55 -1.96
N ASP A 195 17.28 6.68 -1.70
CA ASP A 195 17.82 7.04 -0.36
C ASP A 195 17.48 8.48 0.08
N THR A 196 16.99 9.32 -0.83
CA THR A 196 16.57 10.69 -0.49
C THR A 196 15.21 10.73 0.20
N PHE A 197 14.36 9.72 -0.01
CA PHE A 197 12.98 9.68 0.50
C PHE A 197 12.61 8.37 1.20
N SER A 198 13.48 7.37 1.21
CA SER A 198 13.22 6.06 1.84
C SER A 198 14.38 5.61 2.72
N ILE A 199 14.15 4.55 3.49
CA ILE A 199 15.16 3.85 4.28
C ILE A 199 15.25 2.44 3.73
N ARG A 200 16.46 1.98 3.38
CA ARG A 200 16.70 0.60 2.98
C ARG A 200 17.20 -0.22 4.15
N VAL A 201 16.63 -1.41 4.34
CA VAL A 201 16.99 -2.35 5.40
C VAL A 201 17.18 -3.73 4.76
N ASP A 202 18.31 -4.39 5.04
CA ASP A 202 18.52 -5.77 4.59
C ASP A 202 17.57 -6.72 5.33
N GLU A 203 17.11 -7.78 4.66
CA GLU A 203 16.18 -8.75 5.28
C GLU A 203 16.79 -9.42 6.52
N GLU A 204 18.10 -9.65 6.50
CA GLU A 204 18.87 -10.25 7.60
C GLU A 204 18.75 -9.46 8.90
N VAL A 205 18.74 -8.12 8.81
CA VAL A 205 18.55 -7.25 9.98
C VAL A 205 17.18 -7.47 10.62
N VAL A 206 16.16 -7.71 9.81
CA VAL A 206 14.81 -8.00 10.30
C VAL A 206 14.77 -9.40 10.90
N HIS A 207 15.42 -10.39 10.30
CA HIS A 207 15.54 -11.74 10.87
C HIS A 207 16.21 -11.74 12.25
N GLN A 208 17.17 -10.83 12.46
CA GLN A 208 17.83 -10.60 13.75
C GLN A 208 17.01 -9.79 14.76
N GLY A 209 15.81 -9.31 14.38
CA GLY A 209 14.95 -8.51 15.27
C GLY A 209 15.34 -7.04 15.43
N ARG A 210 16.31 -6.55 14.65
CA ARG A 210 16.92 -5.22 14.83
C ARG A 210 16.25 -4.08 14.05
N LEU A 211 15.14 -4.35 13.37
CA LEU A 211 14.44 -3.34 12.56
C LEU A 211 14.01 -2.13 13.40
N LYS A 212 13.39 -2.37 14.57
CA LYS A 212 12.92 -1.30 15.46
C LYS A 212 14.08 -0.42 15.93
N ASP A 213 15.22 -1.00 16.24
CA ASP A 213 16.42 -0.28 16.68
C ASP A 213 16.93 0.68 15.61
N ILE A 214 17.03 0.21 14.36
CA ILE A 214 17.46 1.05 13.24
C ILE A 214 16.49 2.20 13.01
N LEU A 215 15.19 1.95 13.02
CA LEU A 215 14.20 3.01 12.84
C LEU A 215 14.22 4.03 13.99
N ASN A 216 14.55 3.60 15.22
CA ASN A 216 14.71 4.50 16.37
C ASN A 216 15.94 5.42 16.23
N THR A 217 16.96 5.04 15.46
CA THR A 217 18.14 5.91 15.22
C THR A 217 17.83 7.10 14.31
N VAL A 218 16.70 7.08 13.60
CA VAL A 218 16.33 8.12 12.65
C VAL A 218 15.78 9.32 13.41
N ASN A 219 16.56 10.39 13.47
CA ASN A 219 16.18 11.59 14.19
C ASN A 219 14.99 12.35 13.51
N PRO A 220 14.27 13.21 14.26
CA PRO A 220 13.12 13.94 13.72
C PRO A 220 13.42 14.83 12.51
N SER A 221 14.62 15.41 12.42
CA SER A 221 15.02 16.25 11.28
C SER A 221 15.16 15.43 10.00
N ARG A 222 15.77 14.24 10.10
CA ARG A 222 15.86 13.28 9.00
C ARG A 222 14.48 12.76 8.59
N ILE A 223 13.60 12.47 9.55
CA ILE A 223 12.19 12.10 9.26
C ILE A 223 11.49 13.20 8.45
N ALA A 224 11.61 14.47 8.87
CA ALA A 224 10.99 15.59 8.17
C ALA A 224 11.55 15.76 6.74
N SER A 225 12.87 15.60 6.56
CA SER A 225 13.52 15.64 5.25
C SER A 225 13.03 14.51 4.33
N LEU A 226 12.99 13.26 4.83
CA LEU A 226 12.50 12.10 4.08
C LEU A 226 11.03 12.29 3.65
N GLN A 227 10.18 12.81 4.53
CA GLN A 227 8.77 13.07 4.21
C GLN A 227 8.58 14.22 3.20
N ALA A 228 9.42 15.26 3.28
CA ALA A 228 9.40 16.36 2.33
C ALA A 228 9.81 15.89 0.93
N GLU A 229 10.94 15.19 0.81
CA GLU A 229 11.38 14.61 -0.45
C GLU A 229 10.41 13.55 -0.97
N GLY A 230 9.85 12.72 -0.09
CA GLY A 230 8.84 11.75 -0.48
C GLY A 230 7.58 12.39 -1.07
N SER A 231 7.12 13.50 -0.48
CA SER A 231 6.00 14.27 -1.04
C SER A 231 6.36 14.88 -2.40
N ARG A 232 7.58 15.40 -2.55
CA ARG A 232 8.09 15.92 -3.83
C ARG A 232 8.18 14.82 -4.88
N MET A 233 8.56 13.60 -4.50
CA MET A 233 8.68 12.47 -5.40
C MET A 233 7.34 11.83 -5.75
N ALA A 234 6.35 11.88 -4.85
CA ALA A 234 5.04 11.30 -5.07
C ALA A 234 4.36 11.81 -6.35
N LYS A 235 4.50 13.11 -6.66
CA LYS A 235 3.95 13.72 -7.89
C LYS A 235 4.45 13.03 -9.16
N HIS A 236 5.72 12.61 -9.16
CA HIS A 236 6.30 11.97 -10.32
C HIS A 236 5.75 10.55 -10.57
N PHE A 237 5.03 9.95 -9.63
CA PHE A 237 4.35 8.67 -9.84
C PHE A 237 2.89 8.82 -10.26
N ASP A 238 2.40 10.06 -10.42
CA ASP A 238 1.13 10.34 -11.06
C ASP A 238 1.25 10.15 -12.58
N TYR A 239 0.28 9.44 -13.16
CA TYR A 239 0.24 9.20 -14.60
C TYR A 239 -0.14 10.46 -15.38
N GLU A 240 -0.84 11.38 -14.74
CA GLU A 240 -1.31 12.63 -15.36
C GLU A 240 -0.30 13.78 -15.20
N ASP A 241 0.74 13.61 -14.38
CA ASP A 241 1.78 14.63 -14.20
C ASP A 241 2.67 14.71 -15.46
N PRO A 242 2.71 15.83 -16.19
CA PRO A 242 3.56 16.00 -17.37
C PRO A 242 5.06 15.93 -17.03
N GLU A 243 5.44 16.21 -15.78
CA GLU A 243 6.81 16.04 -15.27
C GLU A 243 7.02 14.66 -14.61
N GLY A 244 6.06 13.75 -14.75
CA GLY A 244 6.09 12.43 -14.13
C GLY A 244 7.15 11.47 -14.68
N VAL A 245 7.41 10.41 -13.92
CA VAL A 245 8.24 9.26 -14.31
C VAL A 245 7.71 8.63 -15.59
N TYR A 246 6.39 8.58 -15.78
CA TYR A 246 5.80 7.96 -16.97
C TYR A 246 6.13 8.73 -18.26
N PRO A 247 5.85 10.04 -18.40
CA PRO A 247 6.35 10.84 -19.52
C PRO A 247 7.87 10.76 -19.71
N LEU A 248 8.65 10.78 -18.62
CA LEU A 248 10.12 10.65 -18.68
C LEU A 248 10.55 9.33 -19.36
N ILE A 249 9.92 8.20 -18.99
CA ILE A 249 10.22 6.89 -19.58
C ILE A 249 9.89 6.89 -21.07
N VAL A 250 8.70 7.37 -21.44
CA VAL A 250 8.26 7.43 -22.84
C VAL A 250 9.24 8.26 -23.67
N ASN A 251 9.64 9.43 -23.16
CA ASN A 251 10.61 10.30 -23.83
C ASN A 251 11.99 9.62 -23.96
N LYS A 252 12.51 8.97 -22.90
CA LYS A 252 13.78 8.23 -22.99
C LYS A 252 13.72 7.07 -23.99
N ILE A 253 12.59 6.36 -24.08
CA ILE A 253 12.40 5.28 -25.06
C ILE A 253 12.39 5.86 -26.48
N ALA A 254 11.69 6.97 -26.69
CA ALA A 254 11.64 7.66 -27.98
C ALA A 254 13.05 8.11 -28.42
N GLU A 255 13.82 8.76 -27.54
CA GLU A 255 15.20 9.19 -27.82
C GLU A 255 16.13 8.01 -28.15
N LYS A 256 16.06 6.92 -27.39
CA LYS A 256 16.85 5.71 -27.68
C LYS A 256 16.48 5.10 -29.03
N THR A 257 15.20 5.10 -29.37
CA THR A 257 14.69 4.57 -30.65
C THR A 257 15.17 5.42 -31.82
N LYS A 258 15.06 6.75 -31.70
CA LYS A 258 15.56 7.71 -32.70
C LYS A 258 17.06 7.55 -32.93
N THR A 259 17.84 7.45 -31.85
CA THR A 259 19.29 7.23 -31.91
C THR A 259 19.64 5.91 -32.61
N ARG A 260 18.89 4.83 -32.34
CA ARG A 260 19.08 3.53 -32.99
C ARG A 260 18.73 3.55 -34.48
N MET A 261 17.70 4.29 -34.87
CA MET A 261 17.34 4.48 -36.29
C MET A 261 18.42 5.25 -37.04
N MET A 262 18.92 6.36 -36.47
CA MET A 262 20.01 7.14 -37.09
C MET A 262 21.29 6.31 -37.28
N ARG A 263 21.65 5.44 -36.32
CA ARG A 263 22.79 4.53 -36.44
C ARG A 263 22.62 3.40 -37.47
N ARG A 264 21.39 3.08 -37.88
CA ARG A 264 21.13 2.06 -38.91
C ARG A 264 21.14 2.63 -40.33
N ASN A 265 20.96 3.95 -40.45
CA ASN A 265 20.90 4.65 -41.73
C ASN A 265 22.25 5.25 -42.15
N ASN A 266 23.26 5.19 -41.27
CA ASN A 266 24.67 5.52 -41.53
C ASN A 266 25.49 4.23 -41.56
#